data_AF-A0A484ZQ00-F1
#
_entry.id   AF-A0A484ZQ00-F1
#
_cell.length_a   1.000
_cell.length_b   1.000
_cell.length_c   1.000
_cell.angle_alpha   90.00
_cell.angle_beta   90.00
_cell.angle_gamma   90.00
#
_symmetry.space_group_name_H-M   'P 1'
#
loop_
_entity.id
_entity.type
_entity.pdbx_description
1 polymer ?
#
loop_
_entity_poly.entity_id
_entity_poly.type
_entity_poly.pdbx_seq_one_letter_code
_entity_poly.pdbx_strand_id
1 'polypeptide(L)' 'MVLSGQQAVNLLQMTPFAWKANEKLIAELSEVEAFHCNTDFFIRIYKKIH' A
#
# COMPACT_ATOMS: atom_id res chain seq x y z
N MET A 1 6.83 -5.88 3.99
CA MET A 1 6.83 -6.27 2.56
C MET A 1 7.80 -5.38 1.81
N VAL A 2 8.49 -5.88 0.79
CA VAL A 2 9.30 -5.07 -0.13
C VAL A 2 8.58 -5.04 -1.48
N LEU A 3 8.30 -3.86 -2.00
CA LEU A 3 7.61 -3.61 -3.26
C LEU A 3 8.56 -2.90 -4.22
N SER A 4 8.43 -3.16 -5.52
CA SER A 4 9.03 -2.24 -6.51
C SER A 4 8.26 -0.91 -6.50
N GLY A 5 8.90 0.16 -6.98
CA GLY A 5 8.27 1.47 -7.06
C GLY A 5 6.95 1.45 -7.82
N GLN A 6 6.89 0.74 -8.95
CA GLN A 6 5.64 0.57 -9.69
C GLN A 6 4.55 -0.17 -8.89
N GLN A 7 4.91 -1.19 -8.10
CA GLN A 7 3.95 -1.88 -7.23
C GLN A 7 3.47 -0.99 -6.09
N ALA A 8 4.35 -0.15 -5.53
CA ALA A 8 4.01 0.80 -4.49
C ALA A 8 3.05 1.90 -5.01
N VAL A 9 3.28 2.41 -6.23
CA VAL A 9 2.37 3.34 -6.91
C VAL A 9 1.02 2.67 -7.14
N ASN A 10 0.98 1.45 -7.66
CA ASN A 10 -0.27 0.74 -7.90
C ASN A 10 -1.05 0.54 -6.59
N LEU A 11 -0.36 0.17 -5.51
CA LEU A 11 -0.97 0.01 -4.19
C LEU A 11 -1.54 1.34 -3.68
N LEU A 12 -0.78 2.44 -3.80
CA LEU A 12 -1.23 3.79 -3.42
C LEU A 12 -2.52 4.20 -4.16
N GLN A 13 -2.60 3.94 -5.47
CA GLN A 13 -3.78 4.26 -6.29
C GLN A 13 -5.03 3.47 -5.89
N MET A 14 -4.87 2.32 -5.25
CA MET A 14 -5.97 1.51 -4.71
C MET A 14 -6.38 1.91 -3.28
N THR A 15 -5.80 2.98 -2.72
CA THR A 15 -6.15 3.49 -1.39
C THR A 15 -7.14 4.67 -1.43
N PRO A 16 -7.94 4.87 -0.37
CA PRO A 16 -8.80 6.06 -0.24
C PRO A 16 -8.06 7.41 -0.28
N PHE A 17 -6.74 7.42 -0.12
CA PHE A 17 -5.91 8.62 -0.04
C PHE A 17 -5.14 8.94 -1.32
N ALA A 18 -5.36 8.16 -2.39
CA ALA A 18 -4.68 8.34 -3.68
C ALA A 18 -4.73 9.79 -4.20
N TRP A 19 -5.86 10.48 -4.02
CA TRP A 19 -6.06 11.86 -4.47
C TRP A 19 -5.13 12.89 -3.82
N LYS A 20 -4.52 12.57 -2.68
CA LYS A 20 -3.56 13.47 -2.00
C LYS A 20 -2.16 13.39 -2.57
N ALA A 21 -1.85 12.38 -3.39
CA ALA A 21 -0.54 12.22 -3.98
C ALA A 21 -0.38 13.16 -5.18
N ASN A 22 0.62 14.02 -5.13
CA ASN A 22 0.96 14.87 -6.27
C ASN A 22 1.84 14.11 -7.28
N GLU A 23 1.96 14.64 -8.50
CA GLU A 23 2.72 13.99 -9.58
C GLU A 23 4.19 13.77 -9.22
N LYS A 24 4.80 14.71 -8.49
CA LYS A 24 6.19 14.59 -8.03
C LYS A 24 6.37 13.37 -7.12
N LEU A 25 5.47 13.16 -6.15
CA LEU A 25 5.50 12.01 -5.26
C LEU A 25 5.32 10.70 -6.02
N ILE A 26 4.43 10.66 -7.02
CA ILE A 26 4.21 9.45 -7.83
C ILE A 26 5.47 9.11 -8.63
N ALA A 27 6.12 10.10 -9.24
CA ALA A 27 7.37 9.91 -9.97
C ALA A 27 8.53 9.49 -9.04
N GLU A 28 8.65 10.11 -7.86
CA GLU A 28 9.66 9.70 -6.88
C GLU A 28 9.42 8.26 -6.40
N LEU A 29 8.17 7.89 -6.15
CA LEU A 29 7.81 6.55 -5.69
C LEU A 29 8.00 5.49 -6.79
N SER A 30 7.78 5.81 -8.07
CA SER A 30 7.95 4.85 -9.18
C SER A 30 9.41 4.43 -9.38
N GLU A 31 10.35 5.33 -9.09
CA GLU A 31 11.80 5.08 -9.22
C GLU A 31 12.42 4.37 -8.00
N VAL A 32 11.65 4.14 -6.92
CA VAL A 32 12.15 3.42 -5.76
C VAL A 32 12.35 1.94 -6.12
N GLU A 33 13.60 1.46 -6.06
CA GLU A 33 13.91 0.04 -6.33
C GLU A 33 13.31 -0.90 -5.27
N ALA A 34 13.34 -0.50 -4.00
CA ALA A 34 12.87 -1.30 -2.87
C ALA A 34 12.08 -0.44 -1.86
N PHE A 35 10.76 -0.40 -2.03
CA PHE A 35 9.86 0.27 -1.10
C PHE A 35 9.48 -0.67 0.04
N HIS A 36 9.96 -0.38 1.24
CA HIS A 36 9.64 -1.13 2.44
C HIS A 36 8.31 -0.65 3.04
N CYS A 37 7.27 -1.48 2.90
CA CYS A 37 5.93 -1.21 3.40
C CYS A 37 5.53 -2.24 4.45
N ASN A 38 5.08 -1.78 5.62
CA ASN A 38 4.53 -2.67 6.63
C ASN A 38 3.03 -2.85 6.41
N THR A 39 2.53 -4.05 6.72
CA THR A 39 1.10 -4.35 6.62
C THR A 39 0.66 -4.98 7.92
N ASP A 40 -0.21 -4.27 8.62
CA ASP A 40 -0.72 -4.68 9.92
C ASP A 40 -2.16 -5.17 9.76
N PHE A 41 -2.35 -6.47 9.97
CA PHE A 41 -3.68 -7.09 9.93
C PHE A 41 -4.18 -7.35 11.33
N PHE A 42 -5.40 -6.92 11.61
CA PHE A 42 -6.10 -7.29 12.82
C PHE A 42 -7.14 -8.35 12.51
N ILE A 43 -6.77 -9.61 12.74
CA ILE A 43 -7.59 -10.77 12.42
C ILE A 43 -8.39 -11.18 13.66
N ARG A 44 -9.69 -11.45 13.50
CA ARG A 44 -10.55 -12.00 14.54
C ARG A 44 -11.25 -13.25 14.02
N ILE A 45 -11.30 -14.28 14.84
CA ILE A 45 -12.00 -15.53 14.55
C ILE A 45 -13.23 -15.60 15.45
N TYR A 46 -14.38 -15.87 14.86
CA TYR A 46 -15.64 -16.01 15.58
C TYR A 46 -16.20 -17.41 15.33
N LYS A 47 -16.71 -18.03 16.38
CA LYS A 47 -17.49 -19.26 16.29
C LYS A 47 -18.91 -18.94 16.71
N LYS A 48 -19.87 -19.14 15.81
CA LYS A 48 -21.28 -19.15 16.20
C LYS A 48 -21.50 -20.37 17.08
N ILE A 49 -21.91 -20.13 18.33
CA ILE A 49 -22.33 -21.20 19.24
C ILE A 49 -23.86 -21.20 19.17
N HIS A 50 -24.42 -22.31 18.71
CA HIS A 50 -25.85 -22.58 18.44
C HIS A 50 -26.38 -22.06 17.09
#